data_AF-A0A5D2X006-F1
#
_entry.id   AF-A0A5D2X006-F1
#
_cell.length_a   1.000
_cell.length_b   1.000
_cell.length_c   1.000
_cell.angle_alpha   90.00
_cell.angle_beta   90.00
_cell.angle_gamma   90.00
#
_symmetry.space_group_name_H-M   'P 1'
#
loop_
_entity.id
_entity.type
_entity.pdbx_description
1 polymer ?
#
loop_
_entity_poly.entity_id
_entity_poly.type
_entity_poly.pdbx_seq_one_letter_code
_entity_poly.pdbx_strand_id
1 'polypeptide(L)'
;MQLSERKRRVHLFLLLHKQIVIVILNVTNFFKRKTQPINTTSLKLHQTYIQAFILSNSTSKRAHIQMAEKQYSADVVEGLRKILISEEVRLDEEVQGKVEMLIAELQRRIPFPVPDEDAQTLYNGFQSFKTNVFDQHPNLFCELAKAQHPRYLVFACSDSRVSPSTIFNFMPGQAFVSRNIANMVPPFDQLRHTETGAVIEYAIKALKVNNILVIGHSRCGGVERLMNLPDVSDHSHTYDFIDDWVKIGLPAKKKVLEENNGLPCEELLKLCEKESVNNSLGNLLTYPYVRDAMTSGHLALRGGYYDFVNGHFEQWRAFTPPPPVMPPMPQPF
;
A
#
# COMPACT_ATOMS: atom_id res chain seq x y z
N MET A 1 26.26 25.68 -11.65
CA MET A 1 25.21 24.72 -12.07
C MET A 1 25.38 23.30 -11.50
N GLN A 2 26.60 22.75 -11.36
CA GLN A 2 26.82 21.39 -10.82
C GLN A 2 26.77 21.23 -9.29
N LEU A 3 26.93 22.31 -8.50
CA LEU A 3 26.90 22.23 -7.03
C LEU A 3 25.48 22.06 -6.44
N SER A 4 24.43 22.45 -7.17
CA SER A 4 23.04 22.41 -6.68
C SER A 4 22.39 21.04 -6.83
N GLU A 5 22.69 20.29 -7.89
CA GLU A 5 22.26 18.89 -8.05
C GLU A 5 22.87 17.97 -6.98
N ARG A 6 24.14 18.22 -6.62
CA ARG A 6 24.85 17.43 -5.61
C ARG A 6 24.25 17.61 -4.21
N LYS A 7 23.83 18.83 -3.86
CA LYS A 7 23.10 19.11 -2.60
C LYS A 7 21.70 18.49 -2.59
N ARG A 8 21.01 18.47 -3.74
CA ARG A 8 19.67 17.85 -3.87
C ARG A 8 19.70 16.32 -3.75
N ARG A 9 20.67 15.63 -4.36
CA ARG A 9 20.83 14.16 -4.23
C ARG A 9 21.19 13.73 -2.80
N VAL A 10 22.01 14.52 -2.10
CA VAL A 10 22.35 14.27 -0.69
C VAL A 10 21.13 14.46 0.23
N HIS A 11 20.28 15.46 -0.05
CA HIS A 11 19.08 15.69 0.74
C HIS A 11 18.03 14.58 0.57
N LEU A 12 17.79 14.15 -0.68
CA LEU A 12 16.87 13.04 -1.00
C LEU A 12 17.34 11.71 -0.38
N PHE A 13 18.66 11.47 -0.37
CA PHE A 13 19.26 10.30 0.26
C PHE A 13 19.10 10.30 1.80
N LEU A 14 19.24 11.46 2.46
CA LEU A 14 19.08 11.59 3.91
C LEU A 14 17.63 11.34 4.38
N LEU A 15 16.65 11.61 3.52
CA LEU A 15 15.23 11.42 3.82
C LEU A 15 14.79 9.96 3.66
N LEU A 16 15.26 9.29 2.61
CA LEU A 16 15.14 7.83 2.47
C LEU A 16 15.83 7.10 3.63
N HIS A 17 17.01 7.55 4.05
CA HIS A 17 17.75 6.97 5.17
C HIS A 17 17.04 7.16 6.52
N LYS A 18 16.38 8.30 6.75
CA LYS A 18 15.58 8.52 7.97
C LYS A 18 14.36 7.61 8.02
N GLN A 19 13.66 7.40 6.91
CA GLN A 19 12.49 6.51 6.86
C GLN A 19 12.88 5.04 7.05
N ILE A 20 13.99 4.60 6.46
CA ILE A 20 14.50 3.23 6.62
C ILE A 20 15.00 2.96 8.05
N VAL A 21 15.68 3.93 8.69
CA VAL A 21 16.11 3.81 10.09
C VAL A 21 14.93 3.71 11.06
N ILE A 22 13.81 4.39 10.78
CA ILE A 22 12.58 4.26 11.57
C ILE A 22 11.96 2.87 11.42
N VAL A 23 11.96 2.31 10.21
CA VAL A 23 11.48 0.94 9.94
C VAL A 23 12.36 -0.08 10.68
N ILE A 24 13.69 0.05 10.62
CA ILE A 24 14.62 -0.85 11.29
C ILE A 24 14.53 -0.74 12.81
N LEU A 25 14.41 0.46 13.38
CA LEU A 25 14.23 0.65 14.83
C LEU A 25 12.92 0.04 15.34
N ASN A 26 11.86 0.10 14.54
CA ASN A 26 10.57 -0.51 14.88
C ASN A 26 10.63 -2.04 14.81
N VAL A 27 11.31 -2.61 13.80
CA VAL A 27 11.56 -4.06 13.70
C VAL A 27 12.45 -4.53 14.86
N THR A 28 13.49 -3.78 15.22
CA THR A 28 14.39 -4.14 16.33
C THR A 28 13.70 -4.04 17.69
N ASN A 29 12.81 -3.07 17.90
CA ASN A 29 11.99 -2.96 19.11
C ASN A 29 10.89 -4.05 19.19
N PHE A 30 10.42 -4.55 18.05
CA PHE A 30 9.53 -5.71 17.97
C PHE A 30 10.25 -6.99 18.44
N PHE A 31 11.51 -7.19 18.05
CA PHE A 31 12.32 -8.33 18.52
C PHE A 31 12.79 -8.20 19.98
N LYS A 32 12.90 -6.99 20.55
CA LYS A 32 13.17 -6.78 21.99
C LYS A 32 12.09 -7.34 22.94
N ARG A 33 10.86 -7.57 22.47
CA ARG A 33 9.74 -8.06 23.30
C ARG A 33 9.65 -9.58 23.40
N LYS A 34 10.48 -10.33 22.67
CA LYS A 34 10.62 -11.79 22.83
C LYS A 34 12.01 -12.12 23.37
N THR A 35 12.00 -12.61 24.61
CA THR A 35 13.11 -13.02 25.47
C THR A 35 14.21 -13.82 24.77
N GLN A 36 15.44 -13.29 24.72
CA GLN A 36 16.75 -13.96 24.99
C GLN A 36 17.89 -12.90 24.97
N PRO A 37 18.98 -13.09 25.74
CA PRO A 37 19.98 -12.04 25.95
C PRO A 37 20.93 -11.94 24.75
N ILE A 38 20.98 -10.77 24.10
CA ILE A 38 21.93 -10.51 23.02
C ILE A 38 23.25 -10.02 23.62
N ASN A 39 24.34 -10.67 23.21
CA ASN A 39 25.73 -10.34 23.48
C ASN A 39 25.99 -8.82 23.32
N THR A 40 26.36 -8.16 24.43
CA THR A 40 26.52 -6.70 24.60
C THR A 40 27.61 -6.05 23.73
N THR A 41 28.25 -6.82 22.85
CA THR A 41 29.27 -6.37 21.91
C THR A 41 28.67 -5.71 20.66
N SER A 42 27.50 -6.17 20.18
CA SER A 42 26.84 -5.63 18.98
C SER A 42 26.24 -4.23 19.20
N LEU A 43 25.70 -3.98 20.40
CA LEU A 43 25.10 -2.68 20.74
C LEU A 43 26.14 -1.56 20.89
N LYS A 44 27.33 -1.89 21.41
CA LYS A 44 28.48 -0.97 21.50
C LYS A 44 29.07 -0.66 20.12
N LEU A 45 29.09 -1.62 19.19
CA LEU A 45 29.49 -1.38 17.80
C LEU A 45 28.52 -0.41 17.08
N HIS A 46 27.21 -0.54 17.32
CA HIS A 46 26.19 0.33 16.71
C HIS A 46 26.22 1.78 17.24
N GLN A 47 26.45 1.98 18.54
CA GLN A 47 26.60 3.33 19.11
C GLN A 47 27.87 4.03 18.61
N THR A 48 29.00 3.32 18.53
CA THR A 48 30.25 3.86 17.94
C THR A 48 30.08 4.18 16.45
N TYR A 49 29.28 3.40 15.71
CA TYR A 49 28.98 3.63 14.29
C TYR A 49 28.14 4.90 14.05
N ILE A 50 27.12 5.16 14.89
CA ILE A 50 26.30 6.37 14.78
C ILE A 50 27.13 7.61 15.14
N GLN A 51 28.01 7.50 16.14
CA GLN A 51 28.90 8.59 16.55
C GLN A 51 29.97 8.89 15.48
N ALA A 52 30.50 7.86 14.80
CA ALA A 52 31.40 8.02 13.66
C ALA A 52 30.69 8.57 12.39
N PHE A 53 29.42 8.20 12.15
CA PHE A 53 28.62 8.65 11.01
C PHE A 53 28.25 10.15 11.08
N ILE A 54 28.08 10.68 12.29
CA ILE A 54 27.85 12.11 12.53
C ILE A 54 29.16 12.91 12.30
N LEU A 55 30.33 12.31 12.53
CA LEU A 55 31.63 13.00 12.52
C LEU A 55 32.45 12.88 11.22
N SER A 56 32.03 12.12 10.21
CA SER A 56 32.88 11.83 9.04
C SER A 56 32.61 12.69 7.78
N ASN A 57 33.70 13.15 7.17
CA ASN A 57 33.74 13.90 5.91
C ASN A 57 33.18 13.07 4.72
N SER A 58 32.77 13.78 3.66
CA SER A 58 31.98 13.27 2.51
C SER A 58 32.52 12.02 1.80
N THR A 59 33.81 11.72 1.89
CA THR A 59 34.44 10.52 1.32
C THR A 59 34.16 9.26 2.14
N SER A 60 34.13 9.34 3.48
CA SER A 60 33.80 8.21 4.36
C SER A 60 32.32 7.82 4.24
N LYS A 61 31.41 8.78 4.07
CA LYS A 61 29.97 8.49 3.83
C LYS A 61 29.74 7.67 2.56
N ARG A 62 30.47 7.94 1.48
CA ARG A 62 30.33 7.20 0.21
C ARG A 62 30.80 5.74 0.34
N ALA A 63 31.89 5.52 1.08
CA ALA A 63 32.39 4.18 1.38
C ALA A 63 31.39 3.38 2.24
N HIS A 64 30.80 4.01 3.27
CA HIS A 64 29.81 3.35 4.12
C HIS A 64 28.52 2.99 3.38
N ILE A 65 28.03 3.84 2.49
CA ILE A 65 26.85 3.54 1.64
C ILE A 65 27.18 2.38 0.70
N GLN A 66 28.35 2.40 0.06
CA GLN A 66 28.77 1.34 -0.84
C GLN A 66 29.00 0.01 -0.11
N MET A 67 29.45 0.05 1.15
CA MET A 67 29.53 -1.13 2.01
C MET A 67 28.16 -1.65 2.42
N ALA A 68 27.21 -0.77 2.76
CA ALA A 68 25.84 -1.15 3.11
C ALA A 68 25.08 -1.73 1.91
N GLU A 69 25.25 -1.17 0.71
CA GLU A 69 24.71 -1.72 -0.54
C GLU A 69 25.30 -3.10 -0.87
N LYS A 70 26.61 -3.28 -0.65
CA LYS A 70 27.27 -4.59 -0.81
C LYS A 70 26.77 -5.62 0.20
N GLN A 71 26.57 -5.21 1.45
CA GLN A 71 26.08 -6.10 2.51
C GLN A 71 24.62 -6.51 2.25
N TYR A 72 23.77 -5.57 1.84
CA TYR A 72 22.38 -5.85 1.52
C TYR A 72 22.22 -6.78 0.30
N SER A 73 23.02 -6.57 -0.76
CA SER A 73 23.09 -7.48 -1.91
C SER A 73 23.54 -8.90 -1.48
N ALA A 74 24.45 -9.01 -0.51
CA ALA A 74 24.89 -10.31 0.00
C ALA A 74 23.78 -11.06 0.77
N ASP A 75 23.01 -10.38 1.61
CA ASP A 75 21.92 -10.99 2.38
C ASP A 75 20.76 -11.44 1.47
N VAL A 76 20.45 -10.67 0.42
CA VAL A 76 19.45 -11.04 -0.61
C VAL A 76 19.89 -12.27 -1.40
N VAL A 77 21.16 -12.31 -1.82
CA VAL A 77 21.73 -13.48 -2.52
C VAL A 77 21.68 -14.72 -1.64
N GLU A 78 21.98 -14.59 -0.36
CA GLU A 78 21.90 -15.70 0.59
C GLU A 78 20.46 -16.22 0.75
N GLY A 79 19.47 -15.33 0.78
CA GLY A 79 18.05 -15.70 0.75
C GLY A 79 17.65 -16.48 -0.50
N LEU A 80 18.09 -16.04 -1.68
CA LEU A 80 17.83 -16.72 -2.95
C LEU A 80 18.51 -18.10 -3.02
N ARG A 81 19.73 -18.24 -2.49
CA ARG A 81 20.42 -19.54 -2.39
C ARG A 81 19.68 -20.53 -1.50
N LYS A 82 19.09 -20.06 -0.39
CA LYS A 82 18.26 -20.91 0.47
C LYS A 82 17.01 -21.43 -0.24
N ILE A 83 16.43 -20.65 -1.15
CA ILE A 83 15.30 -21.10 -1.98
C ILE A 83 15.76 -22.21 -2.93
N LEU A 84 16.93 -22.05 -3.58
CA LEU A 84 17.49 -23.06 -4.49
C LEU A 84 17.81 -24.41 -3.81
N ILE A 85 18.14 -24.38 -2.52
CA ILE A 85 18.57 -25.56 -1.75
C ILE A 85 17.42 -26.10 -0.86
N SER A 86 16.25 -25.44 -0.86
CA SER A 86 15.12 -25.84 -0.03
C SER A 86 14.50 -27.15 -0.50
N GLU A 87 14.46 -28.17 0.36
CA GLU A 87 13.77 -29.43 0.07
C GLU A 87 12.23 -29.29 0.07
N GLU A 88 11.70 -28.20 0.63
CA GLU A 88 10.25 -27.90 0.70
C GLU A 88 9.71 -27.26 -0.59
N VAL A 89 10.57 -26.69 -1.44
CA VAL A 89 10.19 -26.01 -2.68
C VAL A 89 10.97 -26.63 -3.84
N ARG A 90 10.39 -27.64 -4.49
CA ARG A 90 10.96 -28.22 -5.72
C ARG A 90 10.73 -27.28 -6.90
N LEU A 91 11.75 -26.52 -7.25
CA LEU A 91 11.78 -25.73 -8.49
C LEU A 91 12.13 -26.64 -9.67
N ASP A 92 11.58 -26.35 -10.85
CA ASP A 92 12.04 -26.96 -12.09
C ASP A 92 13.41 -26.38 -12.51
N GLU A 93 14.10 -27.10 -13.40
CA GLU A 93 15.46 -26.77 -13.83
C GLU A 93 15.55 -25.38 -14.52
N GLU A 94 14.48 -24.95 -15.19
CA GLU A 94 14.44 -23.65 -15.87
C GLU A 94 14.34 -22.51 -14.86
N VAL A 95 13.47 -22.64 -13.86
CA VAL A 95 13.31 -21.67 -12.78
C VAL A 95 14.58 -21.61 -11.92
N GLN A 96 15.19 -22.75 -11.61
CA GLN A 96 16.47 -22.80 -10.91
C GLN A 96 17.57 -22.05 -11.67
N GLY A 97 17.72 -22.29 -12.98
CA GLY A 97 18.67 -21.57 -13.82
C GLY A 97 18.45 -20.06 -13.84
N LYS A 98 17.19 -19.61 -13.85
CA LYS A 98 16.83 -18.18 -13.76
C LYS A 98 17.18 -17.56 -12.40
N VAL A 99 16.98 -18.29 -11.30
CA VAL A 99 17.35 -17.82 -9.95
C VAL A 99 18.87 -17.72 -9.81
N GLU A 100 19.64 -18.66 -10.38
CA GLU A 100 21.10 -18.61 -10.41
C GLU A 100 21.61 -17.43 -11.24
N MET A 101 20.99 -17.15 -12.38
CA MET A 101 21.27 -15.97 -13.20
C MET A 101 20.99 -14.67 -12.43
N LEU A 102 19.85 -14.59 -11.74
CA LEU A 102 19.50 -13.45 -10.89
C LEU A 102 20.53 -13.23 -9.77
N ILE A 103 21.03 -14.31 -9.15
CA ILE A 103 22.12 -14.24 -8.17
C ILE A 103 23.39 -13.64 -8.81
N ALA A 104 23.75 -14.07 -10.02
CA ALA A 104 24.93 -13.57 -10.72
C ALA A 104 24.80 -12.09 -11.14
N GLU A 105 23.61 -11.66 -11.55
CA GLU A 105 23.27 -10.26 -11.87
C GLU A 105 23.33 -9.37 -10.62
N LEU A 106 22.72 -9.79 -9.51
CA LEU A 106 22.75 -9.07 -8.23
C LEU A 106 24.18 -8.94 -7.67
N GLN A 107 25.05 -9.91 -7.99
CA GLN A 107 26.48 -9.88 -7.68
C GLN A 107 27.31 -9.05 -8.69
N ARG A 108 26.66 -8.35 -9.62
CA ARG A 108 27.21 -7.50 -10.70
C ARG A 108 28.22 -8.21 -11.61
N ARG A 109 28.02 -9.50 -11.89
CA ARG A 109 28.91 -10.24 -12.80
C ARG A 109 28.44 -10.26 -14.25
N ILE A 110 27.27 -9.71 -14.57
CA ILE A 110 26.72 -9.75 -15.93
C ILE A 110 26.28 -8.33 -16.33
N PRO A 111 26.88 -7.73 -17.38
CA PRO A 111 26.31 -6.55 -18.03
C PRO A 111 24.97 -6.93 -18.67
N PHE A 112 23.93 -6.10 -18.49
CA PHE A 112 22.62 -6.28 -19.15
C PHE A 112 22.83 -6.46 -20.66
N PRO A 113 22.60 -7.66 -21.21
CA PRO A 113 22.72 -7.89 -22.63
C PRO A 113 21.35 -7.60 -23.27
N VAL A 114 21.34 -6.82 -24.35
CA VAL A 114 20.17 -6.41 -25.17
C VAL A 114 19.48 -5.11 -24.70
N PRO A 115 19.12 -4.19 -25.64
CA PRO A 115 18.26 -3.04 -25.34
C PRO A 115 16.89 -3.53 -24.83
N ASP A 116 16.61 -3.24 -23.57
CA ASP A 116 15.34 -3.57 -22.91
C ASP A 116 14.33 -2.45 -23.18
N GLU A 117 13.39 -2.70 -24.10
CA GLU A 117 12.34 -1.74 -24.48
C GLU A 117 11.41 -1.39 -23.30
N ASP A 118 11.18 -2.33 -22.39
CA ASP A 118 10.37 -2.11 -21.19
C ASP A 118 11.13 -1.20 -20.21
N ALA A 119 12.42 -1.45 -19.99
CA ALA A 119 13.26 -0.56 -19.19
C ALA A 119 13.33 0.85 -19.80
N GLN A 120 13.39 0.95 -21.13
CA GLN A 120 13.38 2.24 -21.82
C GLN A 120 12.03 2.97 -21.64
N THR A 121 10.91 2.24 -21.68
CA THR A 121 9.57 2.78 -21.40
C THR A 121 9.47 3.34 -19.99
N LEU A 122 9.94 2.58 -18.98
CA LEU A 122 9.98 3.03 -17.59
C LEU A 122 10.86 4.26 -17.42
N TYR A 123 12.04 4.29 -18.05
CA TYR A 123 12.94 5.43 -18.01
C TYR A 123 12.31 6.67 -18.64
N ASN A 124 11.74 6.55 -19.84
CA ASN A 124 11.08 7.65 -20.53
C ASN A 124 9.88 8.18 -19.74
N GLY A 125 9.09 7.28 -19.14
CA GLY A 125 7.98 7.64 -18.24
C GLY A 125 8.47 8.46 -17.04
N PHE A 126 9.57 8.05 -16.40
CA PHE A 126 10.16 8.82 -15.30
C PHE A 126 10.71 10.17 -15.76
N GLN A 127 11.37 10.26 -16.92
CA GLN A 127 11.85 11.55 -17.45
C GLN A 127 10.70 12.52 -17.73
N SER A 128 9.56 12.01 -18.25
CA SER A 128 8.35 12.80 -18.42
C SER A 128 7.80 13.30 -17.08
N PHE A 129 7.64 12.42 -16.08
CA PHE A 129 7.24 12.83 -14.72
C PHE A 129 8.19 13.88 -14.13
N LYS A 130 9.49 13.67 -14.27
CA LYS A 130 10.50 14.59 -13.76
C LYS A 130 10.34 15.98 -14.36
N THR A 131 10.23 16.07 -15.68
CA THR A 131 10.19 17.33 -16.41
C THR A 131 8.86 18.05 -16.23
N ASN A 132 7.75 17.30 -16.30
CA ASN A 132 6.40 17.86 -16.38
C ASN A 132 5.70 17.99 -15.02
N VAL A 133 6.16 17.27 -13.99
CA VAL A 133 5.56 17.32 -12.64
C VAL A 133 6.57 17.73 -11.59
N PHE A 134 7.70 17.02 -11.46
CA PHE A 134 8.66 17.27 -10.37
C PHE A 134 9.30 18.66 -10.47
N ASP A 135 9.90 18.96 -11.61
CA ASP A 135 10.62 20.22 -11.81
C ASP A 135 9.67 21.44 -11.90
N GLN A 136 8.40 21.22 -12.25
CA GLN A 136 7.36 22.26 -12.26
C GLN A 136 6.86 22.61 -10.84
N HIS A 137 7.06 21.74 -9.85
CA HIS A 137 6.55 21.94 -8.47
C HIS A 137 7.67 21.83 -7.41
N PRO A 138 8.76 22.61 -7.49
CA PRO A 138 9.93 22.44 -6.62
C PRO A 138 9.60 22.67 -5.13
N ASN A 139 8.68 23.58 -4.81
CA ASN A 139 8.26 23.84 -3.43
C ASN A 139 7.48 22.66 -2.86
N LEU A 140 6.54 22.09 -3.63
CA LEU A 140 5.78 20.90 -3.23
C LEU A 140 6.73 19.75 -2.90
N PHE A 141 7.63 19.40 -3.82
CA PHE A 141 8.55 18.29 -3.60
C PHE A 141 9.60 18.56 -2.52
N CYS A 142 9.97 19.82 -2.27
CA CYS A 142 10.81 20.20 -1.13
C CYS A 142 10.12 19.92 0.21
N GLU A 143 8.82 20.20 0.32
CA GLU A 143 8.06 19.88 1.53
C GLU A 143 7.77 18.38 1.65
N LEU A 144 7.35 17.72 0.56
CA LEU A 144 7.12 16.27 0.54
C LEU A 144 8.36 15.45 0.86
N ALA A 145 9.54 15.97 0.50
CA ALA A 145 10.80 15.37 0.88
C ALA A 145 10.91 15.26 2.41
N LYS A 146 10.43 16.26 3.17
CA LYS A 146 10.52 16.28 4.64
C LYS A 146 9.50 15.35 5.30
N ALA A 147 8.25 15.40 4.88
CA ALA A 147 7.14 14.64 5.48
C ALA A 147 5.93 14.55 4.53
N GLN A 148 5.03 13.60 4.80
CA GLN A 148 3.74 13.50 4.14
C GLN A 148 2.60 13.80 5.13
N HIS A 149 1.57 14.50 4.67
CA HIS A 149 0.36 14.81 5.43
C HIS A 149 -0.91 14.65 4.55
N PRO A 150 -1.16 13.44 4.03
CA PRO A 150 -2.32 13.20 3.17
C PRO A 150 -3.62 13.40 3.95
N ARG A 151 -4.65 13.91 3.26
CA ARG A 151 -5.99 14.07 3.86
C ARG A 151 -6.84 12.81 3.74
N TYR A 152 -6.54 11.99 2.73
CA TYR A 152 -7.32 10.83 2.35
C TYR A 152 -6.49 9.55 2.54
N LEU A 153 -7.08 8.53 3.13
CA LEU A 153 -6.76 7.14 2.84
C LEU A 153 -7.73 6.66 1.76
N VAL A 154 -7.22 6.09 0.67
CA VAL A 154 -8.03 5.60 -0.45
C VAL A 154 -7.81 4.11 -0.64
N PHE A 155 -8.89 3.33 -0.60
CA PHE A 155 -8.92 1.95 -1.07
C PHE A 155 -9.48 1.92 -2.48
N ALA A 156 -8.68 1.44 -3.44
CA ALA A 156 -9.06 1.31 -4.84
C ALA A 156 -8.67 -0.08 -5.37
N CYS A 157 -9.26 -0.49 -6.49
CA CYS A 157 -8.95 -1.79 -7.07
C CYS A 157 -7.57 -1.73 -7.73
N SER A 158 -6.85 -2.85 -7.79
CA SER A 158 -5.59 -2.98 -8.56
C SER A 158 -5.79 -2.91 -10.08
N ASP A 159 -7.03 -2.94 -10.57
CA ASP A 159 -7.39 -2.79 -11.99
C ASP A 159 -6.68 -1.59 -12.65
N SER A 160 -6.01 -1.82 -13.78
CA SER A 160 -5.14 -0.83 -14.43
C SER A 160 -5.88 0.41 -14.94
N ARG A 161 -7.21 0.33 -15.09
CA ARG A 161 -8.05 1.43 -15.63
C ARG A 161 -8.46 2.44 -14.57
N VAL A 162 -8.34 2.11 -13.29
CA VAL A 162 -9.00 2.86 -12.19
C VAL A 162 -8.04 3.45 -11.16
N SER A 163 -6.88 3.93 -11.62
CA SER A 163 -5.92 4.62 -10.75
C SER A 163 -6.57 5.82 -10.04
N PRO A 164 -6.67 5.84 -8.70
CA PRO A 164 -7.32 6.95 -7.99
C PRO A 164 -6.56 8.26 -8.17
N SER A 165 -5.23 8.21 -8.32
CA SER A 165 -4.42 9.41 -8.59
C SER A 165 -4.81 10.07 -9.91
N THR A 166 -5.16 9.27 -10.91
CA THR A 166 -5.61 9.77 -12.22
C THR A 166 -7.04 10.26 -12.15
N ILE A 167 -7.97 9.45 -11.61
CA ILE A 167 -9.41 9.76 -11.60
C ILE A 167 -9.70 11.05 -10.82
N PHE A 168 -9.05 11.27 -9.67
CA PHE A 168 -9.27 12.47 -8.85
C PHE A 168 -8.23 13.56 -9.06
N ASN A 169 -7.30 13.37 -10.00
CA ASN A 169 -6.17 14.28 -10.21
C ASN A 169 -5.41 14.56 -8.90
N PHE A 170 -5.11 13.51 -8.12
CA PHE A 170 -4.35 13.68 -6.89
C PHE A 170 -2.89 14.02 -7.21
N MET A 171 -2.42 15.14 -6.68
CA MET A 171 -1.02 15.47 -6.62
C MET A 171 -0.30 14.65 -5.54
N PRO A 172 1.02 14.42 -5.68
CA PRO A 172 1.81 13.75 -4.66
C PRO A 172 1.58 14.34 -3.26
N GLY A 173 1.37 13.45 -2.29
CA GLY A 173 1.10 13.80 -0.88
C GLY A 173 -0.36 14.11 -0.54
N GLN A 174 -1.30 14.14 -1.49
CA GLN A 174 -2.72 14.40 -1.19
C GLN A 174 -3.46 13.18 -0.63
N ALA A 175 -3.15 11.98 -1.14
CA ALA A 175 -3.78 10.73 -0.76
C ALA A 175 -2.73 9.66 -0.41
N PHE A 176 -3.01 8.91 0.66
CA PHE A 176 -2.35 7.65 0.99
C PHE A 176 -3.20 6.52 0.39
N VAL A 177 -2.63 5.71 -0.50
CA VAL A 177 -3.43 4.81 -1.36
C VAL A 177 -3.08 3.36 -1.07
N SER A 178 -4.09 2.52 -0.93
CA SER A 178 -4.00 1.07 -0.88
C SER A 178 -4.76 0.48 -2.05
N ARG A 179 -4.12 -0.42 -2.81
CA ARG A 179 -4.74 -1.08 -3.95
C ARG A 179 -4.68 -2.59 -3.80
N ASN A 180 -5.83 -3.24 -3.93
CA ASN A 180 -5.95 -4.69 -3.86
C ASN A 180 -7.05 -5.19 -4.83
N ILE A 181 -7.23 -6.51 -4.92
CA ILE A 181 -8.28 -7.08 -5.77
C ILE A 181 -9.66 -6.68 -5.23
N ALA A 182 -10.47 -6.06 -6.09
CA ALA A 182 -11.82 -5.60 -5.77
C ALA A 182 -11.92 -4.60 -4.60
N ASN A 183 -10.87 -3.81 -4.34
CA ASN A 183 -10.89 -2.69 -3.37
C ASN A 183 -11.47 -3.05 -2.00
N MET A 184 -11.31 -4.30 -1.58
CA MET A 184 -11.97 -4.84 -0.39
C MET A 184 -11.19 -4.43 0.87
N VAL A 185 -11.95 -4.12 1.91
CA VAL A 185 -11.41 -3.96 3.27
C VAL A 185 -11.88 -5.14 4.10
N PRO A 186 -10.99 -6.07 4.52
CA PRO A 186 -11.34 -7.13 5.45
C PRO A 186 -11.66 -6.59 6.85
N PRO A 187 -12.36 -7.35 7.70
CA PRO A 187 -12.51 -7.03 9.10
C PRO A 187 -11.15 -7.06 9.84
N PHE A 188 -11.09 -6.44 11.01
CA PHE A 188 -9.93 -6.43 11.88
C PHE A 188 -9.52 -7.84 12.27
N ASP A 189 -8.32 -8.24 11.85
CA ASP A 189 -7.67 -9.49 12.20
C ASP A 189 -6.16 -9.21 12.30
N GLN A 190 -5.52 -9.69 13.36
CA GLN A 190 -4.07 -9.50 13.58
C GLN A 190 -3.23 -10.63 12.97
N LEU A 191 -3.86 -11.76 12.64
CA LEU A 191 -3.23 -12.94 12.06
C LEU A 191 -3.43 -13.00 10.55
N ARG A 192 -4.57 -12.52 10.04
CA ARG A 192 -4.89 -12.44 8.61
C ARG A 192 -4.94 -10.98 8.14
N HIS A 193 -4.67 -10.77 6.85
CA HIS A 193 -4.81 -9.47 6.19
C HIS A 193 -4.05 -8.30 6.86
N THR A 194 -2.89 -8.62 7.42
CA THR A 194 -2.06 -7.70 8.22
C THR A 194 -1.62 -6.46 7.44
N GLU A 195 -1.47 -6.56 6.12
CA GLU A 195 -1.22 -5.44 5.23
C GLU A 195 -2.31 -4.36 5.34
N THR A 196 -3.58 -4.73 5.17
CA THR A 196 -4.71 -3.79 5.28
C THR A 196 -4.79 -3.19 6.68
N GLY A 197 -4.62 -4.01 7.72
CA GLY A 197 -4.59 -3.53 9.10
C GLY A 197 -3.49 -2.49 9.34
N ALA A 198 -2.28 -2.76 8.86
CA ALA A 198 -1.13 -1.85 8.96
C ALA A 198 -1.34 -0.54 8.19
N VAL A 199 -1.90 -0.59 6.97
CA VAL A 199 -2.24 0.59 6.17
C VAL A 199 -3.23 1.49 6.93
N ILE A 200 -4.32 0.93 7.46
CA ILE A 200 -5.34 1.70 8.17
C ILE A 200 -4.74 2.24 9.47
N GLU A 201 -3.99 1.43 10.22
CA GLU A 201 -3.35 1.86 11.46
C GLU A 201 -2.39 3.02 11.21
N TYR A 202 -1.54 2.92 10.20
CA TYR A 202 -0.58 3.97 9.88
C TYR A 202 -1.28 5.26 9.41
N ALA A 203 -2.28 5.15 8.53
CA ALA A 203 -3.05 6.29 8.05
C ALA A 203 -3.74 7.05 9.20
N ILE A 204 -4.36 6.32 10.14
CA ILE A 204 -5.11 6.93 11.24
C ILE A 204 -4.19 7.38 12.39
N LYS A 205 -3.28 6.51 12.84
CA LYS A 205 -2.46 6.79 14.03
C LYS A 205 -1.24 7.66 13.72
N ALA A 206 -0.57 7.45 12.58
CA ALA A 206 0.65 8.18 12.24
C ALA A 206 0.37 9.39 11.32
N LEU A 207 -0.37 9.20 10.23
CA LEU A 207 -0.60 10.26 9.24
C LEU A 207 -1.77 11.19 9.59
N LYS A 208 -2.66 10.76 10.49
CA LYS A 208 -3.85 11.51 10.93
C LYS A 208 -4.76 11.91 9.76
N VAL A 209 -4.98 11.00 8.81
CA VAL A 209 -5.94 11.24 7.72
C VAL A 209 -7.34 11.50 8.31
N ASN A 210 -8.13 12.36 7.67
CA ASN A 210 -9.47 12.71 8.12
C ASN A 210 -10.58 12.20 7.18
N ASN A 211 -10.21 11.49 6.11
CA ASN A 211 -11.14 10.82 5.22
C ASN A 211 -10.60 9.41 4.88
N ILE A 212 -11.46 8.39 4.97
CA ILE A 212 -11.24 7.11 4.27
C ILE A 212 -12.27 7.03 3.15
N LEU A 213 -11.79 6.79 1.92
CA LEU A 213 -12.62 6.57 0.74
C LEU A 213 -12.39 5.15 0.21
N VAL A 214 -13.46 4.37 0.08
CA VAL A 214 -13.45 3.06 -0.58
C VAL A 214 -14.14 3.18 -1.93
N ILE A 215 -13.44 2.83 -3.02
CA ILE A 215 -13.90 3.06 -4.39
C ILE A 215 -14.11 1.74 -5.11
N GLY A 216 -15.37 1.38 -5.34
CA GLY A 216 -15.75 0.36 -6.29
C GLY A 216 -15.71 0.89 -7.73
N HIS A 217 -15.79 0.01 -8.71
CA HIS A 217 -15.82 0.41 -10.11
C HIS A 217 -16.58 -0.57 -10.98
N SER A 218 -17.04 -0.10 -12.14
CA SER A 218 -17.72 -0.93 -13.14
C SER A 218 -16.82 -2.05 -13.66
N ARG A 219 -17.42 -3.22 -13.95
CA ARG A 219 -16.74 -4.38 -14.57
C ARG A 219 -15.51 -4.83 -13.78
N CYS A 220 -15.67 -4.96 -12.47
CA CYS A 220 -14.62 -5.41 -11.56
C CYS A 220 -14.46 -6.93 -11.61
N GLY A 221 -13.33 -7.41 -12.15
CA GLY A 221 -13.06 -8.85 -12.25
C GLY A 221 -13.03 -9.59 -10.90
N GLY A 222 -12.66 -8.91 -9.81
CA GLY A 222 -12.71 -9.52 -8.47
C GLY A 222 -14.14 -9.68 -7.93
N VAL A 223 -15.04 -8.74 -8.22
CA VAL A 223 -16.46 -8.86 -7.87
C VAL A 223 -17.16 -9.87 -8.77
N GLU A 224 -16.80 -9.91 -10.05
CA GLU A 224 -17.23 -10.97 -10.96
C GLU A 224 -16.82 -12.35 -10.45
N ARG A 225 -15.58 -12.51 -9.99
CA ARG A 225 -15.14 -13.77 -9.37
C ARG A 225 -15.91 -14.08 -8.08
N LEU A 226 -16.17 -13.11 -7.21
CA LEU A 226 -17.03 -13.28 -6.03
C LEU A 226 -18.42 -13.83 -6.40
N MET A 227 -19.07 -13.23 -7.40
CA MET A 227 -20.40 -13.66 -7.84
C MET A 227 -20.38 -15.08 -8.42
N ASN A 228 -19.28 -15.46 -9.07
CA ASN A 228 -19.07 -16.78 -9.67
C ASN A 228 -18.31 -17.78 -8.78
N LEU A 229 -18.12 -17.50 -7.49
CA LEU A 229 -17.55 -18.48 -6.56
C LEU A 229 -18.44 -19.74 -6.53
N PRO A 230 -17.85 -20.95 -6.59
CA PRO A 230 -18.60 -22.18 -6.45
C PRO A 230 -19.22 -22.28 -5.05
N ASP A 231 -20.32 -23.03 -4.94
CA ASP A 231 -20.98 -23.26 -3.65
C ASP A 231 -20.05 -23.97 -2.67
N VAL A 232 -20.26 -23.73 -1.37
CA VAL A 232 -19.36 -24.19 -0.28
C VAL A 232 -19.17 -25.72 -0.25
N SER A 233 -20.08 -26.49 -0.86
CA SER A 233 -20.00 -27.94 -1.01
C SER A 233 -19.00 -28.41 -2.08
N ASP A 234 -18.54 -27.50 -2.94
CA ASP A 234 -17.55 -27.78 -3.97
C ASP A 234 -16.19 -27.23 -3.54
N HIS A 235 -15.24 -28.14 -3.31
CA HIS A 235 -13.86 -27.82 -2.92
C HIS A 235 -12.95 -27.52 -4.12
N SER A 236 -13.49 -27.34 -5.32
CA SER A 236 -12.73 -26.92 -6.49
C SER A 236 -12.31 -25.45 -6.37
N HIS A 237 -11.13 -25.22 -5.81
CA HIS A 237 -10.48 -23.91 -5.90
C HIS A 237 -9.92 -23.73 -7.32
N THR A 238 -10.35 -22.67 -8.00
CA THR A 238 -9.77 -22.30 -9.30
C THR A 238 -8.48 -21.52 -9.12
N TYR A 239 -8.37 -20.77 -8.02
CA TYR A 239 -7.23 -19.92 -7.72
C TYR A 239 -6.75 -20.14 -6.29
N ASP A 240 -5.44 -20.12 -6.09
CA ASP A 240 -4.81 -20.36 -4.78
C ASP A 240 -5.16 -19.29 -3.72
N PHE A 241 -5.27 -18.03 -4.15
CA PHE A 241 -5.48 -16.88 -3.24
C PHE A 241 -6.73 -16.06 -3.56
N ILE A 242 -7.09 -15.94 -4.84
CA ILE A 242 -8.16 -15.05 -5.28
C ILE A 242 -9.49 -15.49 -4.68
N ASP A 243 -9.76 -16.80 -4.67
CA ASP A 243 -11.01 -17.36 -4.16
C ASP A 243 -11.18 -17.08 -2.68
N ASP A 244 -10.11 -17.21 -1.88
CA ASP A 244 -10.15 -16.90 -0.46
C ASP A 244 -10.23 -15.39 -0.20
N TRP A 245 -9.52 -14.58 -0.99
CA TRP A 245 -9.54 -13.12 -0.85
C TRP A 245 -10.93 -12.54 -1.11
N VAL A 246 -11.57 -12.88 -2.24
CA VAL A 246 -12.85 -12.27 -2.60
C VAL A 246 -13.99 -12.68 -1.67
N LYS A 247 -13.82 -13.72 -0.83
CA LYS A 247 -14.80 -14.12 0.18
C LYS A 247 -15.07 -13.03 1.23
N ILE A 248 -14.19 -12.04 1.38
CA ILE A 248 -14.45 -10.84 2.19
C ILE A 248 -15.78 -10.18 1.78
N GLY A 249 -16.15 -10.25 0.49
CA GLY A 249 -17.40 -9.71 -0.05
C GLY A 249 -18.62 -10.64 0.01
N LEU A 250 -18.54 -11.84 0.58
CA LEU A 250 -19.69 -12.76 0.68
C LEU A 250 -20.95 -12.13 1.29
N PRO A 251 -20.88 -11.29 2.34
CA PRO A 251 -22.07 -10.61 2.86
C PRO A 251 -22.74 -9.70 1.82
N ALA A 252 -21.95 -9.01 0.98
CA ALA A 252 -22.49 -8.18 -0.10
C ALA A 252 -23.16 -9.01 -1.19
N LYS A 253 -22.52 -10.10 -1.64
CA LYS A 253 -23.11 -11.07 -2.59
C LYS A 253 -24.44 -11.60 -2.07
N LYS A 254 -24.47 -12.07 -0.82
CA LYS A 254 -25.67 -12.61 -0.18
C LYS A 254 -26.81 -11.60 -0.21
N LYS A 255 -26.57 -10.38 0.28
CA LYS A 255 -27.58 -9.32 0.31
C LYS A 255 -28.12 -8.99 -1.08
N VAL A 256 -27.24 -8.82 -2.07
CA VAL A 256 -27.66 -8.48 -3.43
C VAL A 256 -28.54 -9.56 -4.05
N LEU A 257 -28.17 -10.84 -3.88
CA LEU A 257 -28.96 -11.97 -4.39
C LEU A 257 -30.31 -12.11 -3.68
N GLU A 258 -30.37 -11.86 -2.37
CA GLU A 258 -31.61 -11.93 -1.59
C GLU A 258 -32.58 -10.79 -1.94
N GLU A 259 -32.08 -9.56 -2.09
CA GLU A 259 -32.91 -8.37 -2.30
C GLU A 259 -33.29 -8.14 -3.78
N ASN A 260 -32.56 -8.73 -4.73
CA ASN A 260 -32.70 -8.44 -6.16
C ASN A 260 -32.86 -9.69 -7.02
N ASN A 261 -33.48 -10.73 -6.44
CA ASN A 261 -33.69 -12.00 -7.13
C ASN A 261 -34.43 -11.79 -8.47
N GLY A 262 -33.89 -12.36 -9.56
CA GLY A 262 -34.46 -12.28 -10.90
C GLY A 262 -33.93 -11.15 -11.79
N LEU A 263 -33.07 -10.25 -11.28
CA LEU A 263 -32.39 -9.29 -12.14
C LEU A 263 -31.35 -9.95 -13.08
N PRO A 264 -31.06 -9.35 -14.24
CA PRO A 264 -29.98 -9.81 -15.12
C PRO A 264 -28.63 -9.84 -14.40
N CYS A 265 -27.74 -10.76 -14.81
CA CYS A 265 -26.42 -10.93 -14.22
C CYS A 265 -25.59 -9.62 -14.18
N GLU A 266 -25.63 -8.82 -15.26
CA GLU A 266 -24.90 -7.55 -15.33
C GLU A 266 -25.39 -6.52 -14.29
N GLU A 267 -26.70 -6.48 -14.02
CA GLU A 267 -27.27 -5.61 -12.99
C GLU A 267 -26.88 -6.09 -11.58
N LEU A 268 -26.93 -7.40 -11.34
CA LEU A 268 -26.48 -8.00 -10.08
C LEU A 268 -25.00 -7.73 -9.81
N LEU A 269 -24.15 -7.80 -10.85
CA LEU A 269 -22.73 -7.45 -10.73
C LEU A 269 -22.55 -5.99 -10.33
N LYS A 270 -23.21 -5.06 -11.02
CA LYS A 270 -23.17 -3.63 -10.71
C LYS A 270 -23.64 -3.33 -9.28
N LEU A 271 -24.71 -3.98 -8.83
CA LEU A 271 -25.19 -3.86 -7.45
C LEU A 271 -24.18 -4.43 -6.45
N CYS A 272 -23.58 -5.59 -6.75
CA CYS A 272 -22.57 -6.22 -5.89
C CYS A 272 -21.28 -5.39 -5.83
N GLU A 273 -20.89 -4.69 -6.89
CA GLU A 273 -19.75 -3.76 -6.87
C GLU A 273 -19.98 -2.62 -5.87
N LYS A 274 -21.19 -2.03 -5.86
CA LYS A 274 -21.57 -0.98 -4.90
C LYS A 274 -21.73 -1.54 -3.48
N GLU A 275 -22.35 -2.70 -3.32
CA GLU A 275 -22.57 -3.29 -2.01
C GLU A 275 -21.28 -3.82 -1.37
N SER A 276 -20.31 -4.25 -2.17
CA SER A 276 -18.97 -4.62 -1.70
C SER A 276 -18.22 -3.42 -1.09
N VAL A 277 -18.47 -2.21 -1.60
CA VAL A 277 -18.00 -0.96 -0.98
C VAL A 277 -18.67 -0.78 0.39
N ASN A 278 -19.98 -0.94 0.48
CA ASN A 278 -20.71 -0.82 1.76
C ASN A 278 -20.24 -1.85 2.80
N ASN A 279 -20.04 -3.11 2.40
CA ASN A 279 -19.46 -4.15 3.25
C ASN A 279 -18.08 -3.75 3.76
N SER A 280 -17.22 -3.20 2.89
CA SER A 280 -15.89 -2.70 3.28
C SER A 280 -15.96 -1.51 4.25
N LEU A 281 -16.93 -0.61 4.07
CA LEU A 281 -17.18 0.49 5.01
C LEU A 281 -17.66 -0.03 6.37
N GLY A 282 -18.46 -1.09 6.39
CA GLY A 282 -18.83 -1.80 7.62
C GLY A 282 -17.61 -2.46 8.30
N ASN A 283 -16.77 -3.14 7.52
CA ASN A 283 -15.54 -3.77 8.03
C ASN A 283 -14.57 -2.75 8.63
N LEU A 284 -14.47 -1.54 8.08
CA LEU A 284 -13.68 -0.46 8.68
C LEU A 284 -14.10 -0.14 10.12
N LEU A 285 -15.38 -0.32 10.47
CA LEU A 285 -15.86 -0.13 11.84
C LEU A 285 -15.43 -1.26 12.80
N THR A 286 -14.88 -2.37 12.32
CA THR A 286 -14.32 -3.40 13.21
C THR A 286 -12.97 -2.97 13.82
N TYR A 287 -12.28 -2.00 13.20
CA TYR A 287 -11.02 -1.43 13.68
C TYR A 287 -11.27 -0.42 14.81
N PRO A 288 -10.77 -0.64 16.04
CA PRO A 288 -11.05 0.23 17.18
C PRO A 288 -10.69 1.71 16.94
N TYR A 289 -9.49 1.96 16.40
CA TYR A 289 -9.01 3.32 16.13
C TYR A 289 -9.76 4.05 15.01
N VAL A 290 -10.44 3.32 14.11
CA VAL A 290 -11.34 3.92 13.12
C VAL A 290 -12.62 4.37 13.80
N ARG A 291 -13.22 3.52 14.65
CA ARG A 291 -14.42 3.88 15.42
C ARG A 291 -14.19 5.08 16.33
N ASP A 292 -13.05 5.11 17.03
CA ASP A 292 -12.70 6.21 17.94
C ASP A 292 -12.55 7.54 17.16
N ALA A 293 -11.89 7.50 16.01
CA ALA A 293 -11.71 8.67 15.15
C ALA A 293 -13.04 9.14 14.51
N MET A 294 -13.93 8.22 14.16
CA MET A 294 -15.27 8.53 13.66
C MET A 294 -16.14 9.18 14.75
N THR A 295 -16.18 8.57 15.94
CA THR A 295 -17.02 9.04 17.06
C THR A 295 -16.59 10.41 17.57
N SER A 296 -15.28 10.70 17.51
CA SER A 296 -14.73 12.03 17.86
C SER A 296 -14.89 13.08 16.75
N GLY A 297 -15.47 12.73 15.59
CA GLY A 297 -15.68 13.66 14.47
C GLY A 297 -14.43 13.99 13.64
N HIS A 298 -13.31 13.34 13.90
CA HIS A 298 -12.03 13.57 13.20
C HIS A 298 -11.90 12.79 11.88
N LEU A 299 -12.76 11.78 11.67
CA LEU A 299 -12.73 10.92 10.49
C LEU A 299 -14.08 10.89 9.79
N ALA A 300 -14.05 10.84 8.46
CA ALA A 300 -15.21 10.58 7.61
C ALA A 300 -14.98 9.31 6.79
N LEU A 301 -15.93 8.36 6.84
CA LEU A 301 -15.97 7.21 5.94
C LEU A 301 -16.84 7.53 4.71
N ARG A 302 -16.31 7.24 3.52
CA ARG A 302 -16.95 7.53 2.24
C ARG A 302 -16.89 6.32 1.32
N GLY A 303 -18.01 6.04 0.67
CA GLY A 303 -18.06 5.11 -0.46
C GLY A 303 -18.02 5.88 -1.78
N GLY A 304 -17.46 5.27 -2.80
CA GLY A 304 -17.49 5.77 -4.16
C GLY A 304 -17.65 4.63 -5.16
N TYR A 305 -18.19 4.96 -6.32
CA TYR A 305 -18.34 4.04 -7.43
C TYR A 305 -17.97 4.75 -8.74
N TYR A 306 -16.92 4.27 -9.42
CA TYR A 306 -16.47 4.78 -10.70
C TYR A 306 -16.96 3.90 -11.86
N ASP A 307 -17.88 4.42 -12.65
CA ASP A 307 -18.30 3.83 -13.91
C ASP A 307 -17.40 4.35 -15.03
N PHE A 308 -16.34 3.60 -15.37
CA PHE A 308 -15.46 3.98 -16.47
C PHE A 308 -16.07 3.70 -17.85
N VAL A 309 -17.16 2.94 -17.93
CA VAL A 309 -17.86 2.70 -19.20
C VAL A 309 -18.57 3.99 -19.63
N ASN A 310 -19.19 4.68 -18.67
CA ASN A 310 -19.94 5.92 -18.91
C ASN A 310 -19.19 7.20 -18.47
N GLY A 311 -18.02 7.07 -17.85
CA GLY A 311 -17.26 8.21 -17.33
C GLY A 311 -17.93 8.91 -16.14
N HIS A 312 -18.69 8.18 -15.32
CA HIS A 312 -19.46 8.73 -14.22
C HIS A 312 -18.88 8.31 -12.86
N PHE A 313 -18.94 9.21 -11.87
CA PHE A 313 -18.51 8.93 -10.51
C PHE A 313 -19.60 9.27 -9.49
N GLU A 314 -20.00 8.28 -8.71
CA GLU A 314 -20.94 8.43 -7.60
C GLU A 314 -20.18 8.40 -6.27
N GLN A 315 -20.64 9.16 -5.27
CA GLN A 315 -20.09 9.12 -3.92
C GLN A 315 -21.17 9.24 -2.85
N TRP A 316 -20.93 8.63 -1.69
CA TRP A 316 -21.79 8.74 -0.53
C TRP A 316 -20.97 8.76 0.76
N ARG A 317 -21.56 9.32 1.82
CA ARG A 317 -20.97 9.30 3.17
C ARG A 317 -21.65 8.20 3.97
N ALA A 318 -20.86 7.32 4.58
CA ALA A 318 -21.40 6.32 5.49
C ALA A 318 -21.55 6.93 6.89
N PHE A 319 -22.59 6.50 7.60
CA PHE A 319 -22.81 6.81 9.01
C PHE A 319 -22.80 8.31 9.32
N THR A 320 -23.50 9.13 8.50
CA THR A 320 -23.73 10.54 8.83
C THR A 320 -24.35 10.65 10.23
N PRO A 321 -23.74 11.40 11.17
CA PRO A 321 -24.40 11.69 12.43
C PRO A 321 -25.74 12.35 12.14
N PRO A 322 -26.80 12.06 12.91
CA PRO A 322 -28.02 12.84 12.81
C PRO A 322 -27.67 14.32 13.00
N PRO A 323 -28.34 15.24 12.28
CA PRO A 323 -28.11 16.67 12.47
C PRO A 323 -28.26 16.99 13.98
N PRO A 324 -27.43 17.91 14.53
CA PRO A 324 -27.55 18.28 15.92
C PRO A 324 -28.99 18.71 16.20
N VAL A 325 -29.62 18.10 17.20
CA VAL A 325 -30.94 18.52 17.67
C VAL A 325 -30.78 19.97 18.12
N MET A 326 -31.28 20.91 17.32
CA MET A 326 -31.26 22.31 17.71
C MET A 326 -32.11 22.43 18.99
N PRO A 327 -31.61 23.08 20.06
CA PRO A 327 -32.44 23.38 21.20
C PRO A 327 -33.67 24.18 20.72
N PRO A 328 -34.86 23.94 21.30
CA PRO A 328 -36.05 24.67 20.90
C PRO A 328 -35.76 26.17 20.97
N MET A 329 -36.12 26.89 19.90
CA MET A 329 -35.95 28.33 19.87
C MET A 329 -36.63 28.93 21.11
N PRO A 330 -35.99 29.87 21.83
CA PRO A 330 -36.66 30.59 22.89
C PRO A 330 -37.95 31.19 22.32
N GLN A 331 -39.08 30.90 22.97
CA GLN A 331 -40.34 31.52 22.61
C GLN A 331 -40.17 33.04 22.71
N PRO A 332 -40.59 33.81 21.70
CA PRO A 332 -40.52 35.26 21.78
C PRO A 332 -41.38 35.71 22.98
N PHE A 333 -40.76 36.51 23.86
CA PHE A 333 -41.42 37.15 25.00
C PHE A 333 -42.54 38.10 24.54
#